data_AF-A0A952NJP7-F1
#
_entry.id   AF-A0A952NJP7-F1
#
_cell.length_a   1.000
_cell.length_b   1.000
_cell.length_c   1.000
_cell.angle_alpha   90.00
_cell.angle_beta   90.00
_cell.angle_gamma   90.00
#
_symmetry.space_group_name_H-M   'P 1'
#
loop_
_entity.id
_entity.type
_entity.pdbx_description
1 polymer ?
#
loop_
_entity_poly.entity_id
_entity_poly.type
_entity_poly.pdbx_seq_one_letter_code
_entity_poly.pdbx_strand_id
1 'polypeptide(L)'
;MFACMAGLRAQLEKGEFQQIVKSLRPPGKTPEETEILISALSFLGRLEEAEGLLAARSAALDLEQKVRARFSLGLAFLRASKFPSAKRLFLLNAKSAPPSVQDYAAQGVALYYYFFGQFERSRKWGLKALRAAMQNGSAYTQLLATDLLGHSHVQMGQRFEGLRLLRESVQLALDSEKPFTAESIDAERLIYEAQFGSRVQESLRQLENFSSELRAQSSYTRGNLLLELGRQLTLHGDWKRAREVLDRGSFQIYQYGLRRQELTLQLRLAEVSYRQGDLSSSLHFLQAARRCLNQVSDRAFEIRILGLEIKLLESQNEHGLLAPKKQRLLELSESYGDAINRQMLERKGWRASASRPGEDPLHDFLKSLEESPAESLRACLEHGWFNFLPEILQKPRGERRLVVLEDQVSWVAFSKDGVSVGENALTSQSHRLLWLLSKGPQSKESLVQKVWGYEYDPLRHDSLIYSALSSLRKSLPVQSSLLETTEQGWRLTEPCEFLSKAFDGAARVPTAPSPEVSENLTKGEPLSLRQEQAFLVLSQNKKQFWDIKTYRSHFKVATMTAFRDLKDLVEKGYLLRRGRGRTTCYVLKPGLGGSS
;
A
#
# COMPACT_ATOMS: atom_id res chain seq x y z
N MET A 1 36.32 -33.36 9.92
CA MET A 1 35.08 -33.29 10.73
C MET A 1 34.68 -31.83 10.99
N PHE A 2 35.54 -30.97 11.57
CA PHE A 2 35.24 -29.54 11.80
C PHE A 2 34.78 -28.73 10.56
N ALA A 3 35.38 -28.94 9.37
CA ALA A 3 34.95 -28.26 8.14
C ALA A 3 33.55 -28.67 7.66
N CYS A 4 33.14 -29.92 7.92
CA CYS A 4 31.78 -30.41 7.61
C CYS A 4 30.75 -29.80 8.56
N MET A 5 31.12 -29.59 9.83
CA MET A 5 30.24 -29.03 10.86
C MET A 5 30.02 -27.52 10.71
N ALA A 6 31.06 -26.76 10.37
CA ALA A 6 30.92 -25.36 9.96
C ALA A 6 29.96 -25.21 8.75
N GLY A 7 29.95 -26.22 7.88
CA GLY A 7 29.01 -26.32 6.75
C GLY A 7 27.54 -26.38 7.18
N LEU A 8 27.16 -27.28 8.10
CA LEU A 8 25.76 -27.46 8.50
C LEU A 8 25.16 -26.21 9.18
N ARG A 9 25.94 -25.51 10.02
CA ARG A 9 25.50 -24.25 10.63
C ARG A 9 25.32 -23.16 9.58
N ALA A 10 26.28 -23.02 8.66
CA ALA A 10 26.14 -22.08 7.55
C ALA A 10 24.91 -22.39 6.69
N GLN A 11 24.61 -23.67 6.40
CA GLN A 11 23.40 -24.08 5.70
C GLN A 11 22.11 -23.68 6.46
N LEU A 12 22.10 -23.85 7.79
CA LEU A 12 20.96 -23.45 8.63
C LEU A 12 20.73 -21.95 8.51
N GLU A 13 21.78 -21.14 8.62
CA GLU A 13 21.70 -19.68 8.51
C GLU A 13 21.39 -19.18 7.09
N LYS A 14 21.75 -19.97 6.05
CA LYS A 14 21.36 -19.75 4.65
C LYS A 14 19.90 -20.11 4.36
N GLY A 15 19.20 -20.73 5.32
CA GLY A 15 17.80 -21.13 5.17
C GLY A 15 17.59 -22.48 4.49
N GLU A 16 18.61 -23.33 4.38
CA GLU A 16 18.56 -24.62 3.68
C GLU A 16 17.93 -25.74 4.53
N PHE A 17 16.83 -25.43 5.24
CA PHE A 17 16.24 -26.30 6.25
C PHE A 17 15.82 -27.68 5.71
N GLN A 18 15.23 -27.72 4.52
CA GLN A 18 14.82 -28.97 3.86
C GLN A 18 16.01 -29.86 3.52
N GLN A 19 17.13 -29.27 3.10
CA GLN A 19 18.34 -30.00 2.76
C GLN A 19 18.96 -30.62 4.02
N ILE A 20 19.02 -29.86 5.12
CA ILE A 20 19.47 -30.34 6.43
C ILE A 20 18.65 -31.54 6.90
N VAL A 21 17.32 -31.44 6.83
CA VAL A 21 16.42 -32.53 7.26
C VAL A 21 16.55 -33.77 6.37
N LYS A 22 16.85 -33.61 5.07
CA LYS A 22 17.10 -34.74 4.16
C LYS A 22 18.46 -35.39 4.40
N SER A 23 19.49 -34.61 4.75
CA SER A 23 20.85 -35.09 4.95
C SER A 23 21.06 -35.72 6.34
N LEU A 24 20.37 -35.23 7.37
CA LEU A 24 20.47 -35.71 8.73
C LEU A 24 19.31 -36.66 9.08
N ARG A 25 19.63 -37.90 9.46
CA ARG A 25 18.62 -38.83 9.99
C ARG A 25 18.37 -38.51 11.47
N PRO A 26 17.12 -38.38 11.95
CA PRO A 26 16.82 -38.26 13.37
C PRO A 26 17.44 -39.44 14.14
N PRO A 27 18.07 -39.20 15.31
CA PRO A 27 18.12 -37.94 16.05
C PRO A 27 19.27 -36.98 15.67
N GLY A 28 20.09 -37.30 14.65
CA GLY A 28 21.43 -36.74 14.46
C GLY A 28 22.49 -37.66 15.08
N LYS A 29 23.68 -37.75 14.49
CA LYS A 29 24.78 -38.61 14.99
C LYS A 29 25.60 -37.92 16.08
N THR A 30 25.64 -36.60 16.08
CA THR A 30 26.37 -35.78 17.06
C THR A 30 25.45 -34.80 17.77
N PRO A 31 25.84 -34.25 18.94
CA PRO A 31 25.08 -33.20 19.61
C PRO A 31 24.84 -31.96 18.73
N GLU A 32 25.82 -31.59 17.90
CA GLU A 32 25.69 -30.46 16.97
C GLU A 32 24.70 -30.76 15.84
N GLU A 33 24.78 -31.94 15.21
CA GLU A 33 23.78 -32.37 14.22
C GLU A 33 22.37 -32.40 14.84
N THR A 34 22.26 -32.83 16.10
CA THR A 34 20.98 -32.85 16.83
C THR A 34 20.44 -31.43 17.02
N GLU A 35 21.27 -30.47 17.47
CA GLU A 35 20.86 -29.07 17.63
C GLU A 35 20.40 -28.44 16.32
N ILE A 36 21.19 -28.63 15.25
CA ILE A 36 20.89 -28.10 13.91
C ILE A 36 19.61 -28.74 13.37
N LEU A 37 19.40 -30.05 13.57
CA LEU A 37 18.18 -30.73 13.16
C LEU A 37 16.95 -30.21 13.92
N ILE A 38 17.04 -29.98 15.23
CA ILE A 38 15.95 -29.35 16.02
C ILE A 38 15.62 -27.97 15.44
N SER A 39 16.64 -27.16 15.15
CA SER A 39 16.47 -25.83 14.56
C SER A 39 15.80 -25.90 13.18
N ALA A 40 16.28 -26.77 12.28
CA ALA A 40 15.70 -26.94 10.95
C ALA A 40 14.23 -27.44 11.00
N LEU A 41 13.93 -28.44 11.84
CA LEU A 41 12.56 -28.91 12.05
C LEU A 41 11.65 -27.80 12.58
N SER A 42 12.16 -26.95 13.47
CA SER A 42 11.43 -25.79 14.01
C SER A 42 11.06 -24.78 12.91
N PHE A 43 12.01 -24.43 12.02
CA PHE A 43 11.75 -23.51 10.90
C PHE A 43 10.81 -24.10 9.84
N LEU A 44 10.77 -25.43 9.69
CA LEU A 44 9.82 -26.13 8.82
C LEU A 44 8.44 -26.36 9.44
N GLY A 45 8.20 -25.91 10.67
CA GLY A 45 6.92 -26.10 11.35
C GLY A 45 6.66 -27.53 11.85
N ARG A 46 7.66 -28.41 11.83
CA ARG A 46 7.59 -29.80 12.36
C ARG A 46 7.77 -29.79 13.88
N LEU A 47 6.87 -29.08 14.57
CA LEU A 47 7.02 -28.71 15.99
C LEU A 47 7.06 -29.90 16.93
N GLU A 48 6.22 -30.92 16.68
CA GLU A 48 6.15 -32.11 17.54
C GLU A 48 7.45 -32.90 17.49
N GLU A 49 8.03 -33.05 16.29
CA GLU A 49 9.31 -33.71 16.11
C GLU A 49 10.46 -32.92 16.74
N ALA A 50 10.47 -31.59 16.56
CA ALA A 50 11.48 -30.72 17.16
C ALA A 50 11.42 -30.74 18.70
N GLU A 51 10.22 -30.67 19.28
CA GLU A 51 10.01 -30.73 20.74
C GLU A 51 10.36 -32.12 21.29
N GLY A 52 9.92 -33.19 20.64
CA GLY A 52 10.24 -34.57 21.03
C GLY A 52 11.74 -34.85 20.97
N LEU A 53 12.42 -34.37 19.93
CA LEU A 53 13.86 -34.52 19.77
C LEU A 53 14.64 -33.74 20.84
N LEU A 54 14.25 -32.49 21.11
CA LEU A 54 14.84 -31.70 22.18
C LEU A 54 14.65 -32.38 23.55
N ALA A 55 13.46 -32.90 23.84
CA ALA A 55 13.18 -33.60 25.09
C ALA A 55 14.02 -34.88 25.23
N ALA A 56 14.08 -35.71 24.19
CA ALA A 56 14.78 -37.00 24.20
C ALA A 56 16.31 -36.85 24.24
N ARG A 57 16.86 -35.78 23.65
CA ARG A 57 18.31 -35.58 23.51
C ARG A 57 18.87 -34.43 24.35
N SER A 58 18.05 -33.78 25.17
CA SER A 58 18.47 -32.67 26.05
C SER A 58 19.71 -33.02 26.88
N ALA A 59 19.81 -34.22 27.44
CA ALA A 59 20.97 -34.61 28.25
C ALA A 59 22.29 -34.64 27.46
N ALA A 60 22.23 -34.92 26.15
CA ALA A 60 23.41 -35.00 25.28
C ALA A 60 23.88 -33.64 24.74
N LEU A 61 23.06 -32.60 24.85
CA LEU A 61 23.39 -31.24 24.40
C LEU A 61 24.11 -30.48 25.52
N ASP A 62 25.15 -29.74 25.15
CA ASP A 62 25.74 -28.75 26.05
C ASP A 62 24.78 -27.55 26.26
N LEU A 63 25.16 -26.63 27.14
CA LEU A 63 24.32 -25.51 27.51
C LEU A 63 24.12 -24.51 26.35
N GLU A 64 25.13 -24.30 25.51
CA GLU A 64 25.03 -23.40 24.37
C GLU A 64 24.10 -23.96 23.29
N GLN A 65 24.28 -25.25 22.96
CA GLN A 65 23.44 -26.00 22.04
C GLN A 65 21.99 -26.02 22.52
N LYS A 66 21.76 -26.21 23.83
CA LYS A 66 20.43 -26.07 24.43
C LYS A 66 19.84 -24.69 24.21
N VAL A 67 20.60 -23.62 24.43
CA VAL A 67 20.11 -22.25 24.23
C VAL A 67 19.69 -22.02 22.78
N ARG A 68 20.52 -22.42 21.82
CA ARG A 68 20.25 -22.28 20.38
C ARG A 68 19.03 -23.11 19.93
N ALA A 69 18.96 -24.38 20.31
CA ALA A 69 17.81 -25.24 20.03
C ALA A 69 16.50 -24.69 20.62
N ARG A 70 16.53 -24.24 21.88
CA ARG A 70 15.37 -23.64 22.56
C ARG A 70 14.96 -22.32 21.94
N PHE A 71 15.90 -21.53 21.44
CA PHE A 71 15.61 -20.28 20.73
C PHE A 71 14.82 -20.56 19.44
N SER A 72 15.34 -21.44 18.58
CA SER A 72 14.69 -21.82 17.31
C SER A 72 13.30 -22.40 17.54
N LEU A 73 13.17 -23.33 18.49
CA LEU A 73 11.87 -23.93 18.85
C LEU A 73 10.92 -22.91 19.48
N GLY A 74 11.43 -22.02 20.33
CA GLY A 74 10.65 -20.94 20.94
C GLY A 74 10.09 -19.96 19.89
N LEU A 75 10.88 -19.59 18.89
CA LEU A 75 10.42 -18.77 17.76
C LEU A 75 9.34 -19.49 16.94
N ALA A 76 9.51 -20.77 16.67
CA ALA A 76 8.52 -21.56 15.96
C ALA A 76 7.19 -21.67 16.75
N PHE A 77 7.27 -21.80 18.08
CA PHE A 77 6.09 -21.70 18.96
C PHE A 77 5.42 -20.33 18.93
N LEU A 78 6.18 -19.22 18.87
CA LEU A 78 5.57 -17.89 18.70
C LEU A 78 4.78 -17.79 17.39
N ARG A 79 5.35 -18.28 16.28
CA ARG A 79 4.69 -18.27 14.97
C ARG A 79 3.42 -19.12 14.94
N ALA A 80 3.42 -20.24 15.66
CA ALA A 80 2.27 -21.12 15.83
C ALA A 80 1.32 -20.70 16.98
N SER A 81 1.48 -19.50 17.55
CA SER A 81 0.68 -18.98 18.67
C SER A 81 0.69 -19.87 19.94
N LYS A 82 1.72 -20.70 20.14
CA LYS A 82 1.95 -21.50 21.37
C LYS A 82 2.74 -20.69 22.41
N PHE A 83 2.23 -19.53 22.80
CA PHE A 83 2.93 -18.56 23.66
C PHE A 83 3.41 -19.08 25.01
N PRO A 84 2.63 -19.90 25.76
CA PRO A 84 3.11 -20.45 27.03
C PRO A 84 4.38 -21.29 26.86
N SER A 85 4.43 -22.12 25.81
CA SER A 85 5.59 -22.96 25.48
C SER A 85 6.79 -22.10 25.09
N ALA A 86 6.59 -21.09 24.22
CA ALA A 86 7.64 -20.14 23.84
C ALA A 86 8.21 -19.40 25.07
N LYS A 87 7.34 -18.88 25.93
CA LYS A 87 7.71 -18.17 27.18
C LYS A 87 8.60 -19.06 28.06
N ARG A 88 8.20 -20.31 28.26
CA ARG A 88 8.97 -21.28 29.06
C ARG A 88 10.39 -21.45 28.52
N LEU A 89 10.55 -21.64 27.22
CA LEU A 89 11.87 -21.80 26.59
C LEU A 89 12.73 -20.54 26.70
N PHE A 90 12.17 -19.37 26.42
CA PHE A 90 12.93 -18.11 26.51
C PHE A 90 13.31 -17.74 27.95
N LEU A 91 12.45 -18.02 28.94
CA LEU A 91 12.79 -17.82 30.35
C LEU A 91 13.91 -18.77 30.81
N LEU A 92 13.91 -20.02 30.34
CA LEU A 92 15.01 -20.94 30.59
C LEU A 92 16.32 -20.41 30.00
N ASN A 93 16.29 -19.93 28.75
CA ASN A 93 17.46 -19.31 28.12
C ASN A 93 17.94 -18.07 28.88
N ALA A 94 17.03 -17.15 29.24
CA ALA A 94 17.37 -15.93 29.98
C ALA A 94 17.99 -16.20 31.36
N LYS A 95 17.66 -17.32 32.00
CA LYS A 95 18.22 -17.72 33.30
C LYS A 95 19.55 -18.45 33.22
N SER A 96 19.81 -19.17 32.12
CA SER A 96 20.90 -20.15 32.05
C SER A 96 21.90 -19.92 30.92
N ALA A 97 21.69 -18.95 30.04
CA ALA A 97 22.61 -18.71 28.93
C ALA A 97 24.00 -18.24 29.43
N PRO A 98 25.10 -18.91 29.02
CA PRO A 98 26.43 -18.38 29.23
C PRO A 98 26.68 -17.15 28.35
N PRO A 99 27.72 -16.34 28.63
CA PRO A 99 28.02 -15.12 27.88
C PRO A 99 28.08 -15.32 26.35
N SER A 100 28.66 -16.44 25.89
CA SER A 100 28.84 -16.80 24.48
C SER A 100 27.54 -16.95 23.66
N VAL A 101 26.39 -17.17 24.31
CA VAL A 101 25.07 -17.27 23.65
C VAL A 101 24.01 -16.37 24.32
N GLN A 102 24.48 -15.34 25.03
CA GLN A 102 23.61 -14.38 25.72
C GLN A 102 22.75 -13.56 24.74
N ASP A 103 23.25 -13.41 23.51
CA ASP A 103 22.59 -12.80 22.36
C ASP A 103 21.30 -13.54 21.98
N TYR A 104 21.34 -14.87 21.84
CA TYR A 104 20.14 -15.71 21.58
C TYR A 104 19.10 -15.61 22.70
N ALA A 105 19.55 -15.58 23.96
CA ALA A 105 18.66 -15.46 25.10
C ALA A 105 17.95 -14.09 25.12
N ALA A 106 18.69 -13.01 24.90
CA ALA A 106 18.12 -11.67 24.83
C ALA A 106 17.19 -11.52 23.62
N GLN A 107 17.57 -12.06 22.46
CA GLN A 107 16.77 -12.04 21.23
C GLN A 107 15.43 -12.78 21.41
N GLY A 108 15.44 -13.94 22.06
CA GLY A 108 14.22 -14.69 22.35
C GLY A 108 13.23 -13.92 23.24
N VAL A 109 13.73 -13.23 24.27
CA VAL A 109 12.90 -12.38 25.13
C VAL A 109 12.37 -11.17 24.36
N ALA A 110 13.19 -10.56 23.50
CA ALA A 110 12.77 -9.45 22.64
C ALA A 110 11.62 -9.87 21.71
N LEU A 111 11.77 -10.99 21.01
CA LEU A 111 10.74 -11.58 20.14
C LEU A 111 9.46 -11.86 20.90
N TYR A 112 9.55 -12.41 22.11
CA TYR A 112 8.38 -12.65 22.94
C TYR A 112 7.59 -11.36 23.20
N TYR A 113 8.27 -10.27 23.58
CA TYR A 113 7.62 -8.98 23.80
C TYR A 113 7.08 -8.35 22.51
N TYR A 114 7.78 -8.51 21.39
CA TYR A 114 7.31 -8.05 20.09
C TYR A 114 5.98 -8.71 19.73
N PHE A 115 5.91 -10.04 19.84
CA PHE A 115 4.68 -10.78 19.54
C PHE A 115 3.55 -10.42 20.51
N PHE A 116 3.84 -10.03 21.75
CA PHE A 116 2.83 -9.55 22.70
C PHE A 116 2.40 -8.09 22.49
N GLY A 117 2.93 -7.37 21.50
CA GLY A 117 2.62 -5.97 21.25
C GLY A 117 3.30 -4.99 22.21
N GLN A 118 4.29 -5.44 22.99
CA GLN A 118 5.03 -4.62 23.95
C GLN A 118 6.32 -4.10 23.30
N PHE A 119 6.17 -3.28 22.27
CA PHE A 119 7.27 -2.89 21.37
C PHE A 119 8.43 -2.17 22.05
N GLU A 120 8.17 -1.35 23.07
CA GLU A 120 9.24 -0.69 23.85
C GLU A 120 10.10 -1.70 24.62
N ARG A 121 9.47 -2.73 25.20
CA ARG A 121 10.21 -3.80 25.88
C ARG A 121 10.96 -4.67 24.89
N SER A 122 10.35 -4.96 23.74
CA SER A 122 11.03 -5.62 22.62
C SER A 122 12.30 -4.86 22.24
N ARG A 123 12.20 -3.55 21.98
CA ARG A 123 13.34 -2.69 21.64
C ARG A 123 14.45 -2.72 22.69
N LYS A 124 14.12 -2.60 23.98
CA LYS A 124 15.10 -2.67 25.07
C LYS A 124 15.88 -3.99 25.08
N TRP A 125 15.18 -5.11 24.90
CA TRP A 125 15.82 -6.43 24.83
C TRP A 125 16.55 -6.68 23.51
N GLY A 126 16.05 -6.15 22.39
CA GLY A 126 16.71 -6.19 21.09
C GLY A 126 18.05 -5.45 21.10
N LEU A 127 18.13 -4.29 21.75
CA LEU A 127 19.40 -3.57 21.96
C LEU A 127 20.38 -4.39 22.81
N LYS A 128 19.89 -5.11 23.83
CA LYS A 128 20.71 -6.02 24.63
C LYS A 128 21.22 -7.19 23.78
N ALA A 129 20.37 -7.75 22.91
CA ALA A 129 20.75 -8.82 21.99
C ALA A 129 21.82 -8.35 20.99
N LEU A 130 21.64 -7.17 20.40
CA LEU A 130 22.59 -6.58 19.46
C LEU A 130 23.97 -6.37 20.11
N ARG A 131 24.01 -5.79 21.31
CA ARG A 131 25.28 -5.58 22.05
C ARG A 131 25.97 -6.90 22.37
N ALA A 132 25.22 -7.91 22.82
CA ALA A 132 25.77 -9.23 23.09
C ALA A 132 26.28 -9.91 21.81
N ALA A 133 25.57 -9.76 20.69
CA ALA A 133 25.99 -10.31 19.40
C ALA A 133 27.31 -9.68 18.91
N MET A 134 27.45 -8.35 19.06
CA MET A 134 28.71 -7.65 18.73
C MET A 134 29.86 -8.10 19.62
N GLN A 135 29.63 -8.28 20.94
CA GLN A 135 30.64 -8.78 21.88
C GLN A 135 31.06 -10.21 21.56
N ASN A 136 30.11 -11.04 21.13
CA ASN A 136 30.37 -12.44 20.77
C ASN A 136 30.87 -12.62 19.33
N GLY A 137 30.94 -11.55 18.53
CA GLY A 137 31.30 -11.62 17.11
C GLY A 137 30.30 -12.40 16.25
N SER A 138 29.04 -12.54 16.68
CA SER A 138 28.01 -13.29 15.96
C SER A 138 27.32 -12.41 14.90
N ALA A 139 27.83 -12.45 13.66
CA ALA A 139 27.24 -11.71 12.53
C ALA A 139 25.76 -12.10 12.29
N TYR A 140 25.43 -13.39 12.46
CA TYR A 140 24.05 -13.85 12.29
C TYR A 140 23.11 -13.32 13.38
N THR A 141 23.52 -13.31 14.65
CA THR A 141 22.65 -12.74 15.69
C THR A 141 22.59 -11.21 15.62
N GLN A 142 23.66 -10.54 15.17
CA GLN A 142 23.66 -9.11 14.90
C GLN A 142 22.60 -8.77 13.86
N LEU A 143 22.58 -9.50 12.74
CA LEU A 143 21.55 -9.42 11.71
C LEU A 143 20.13 -9.55 12.30
N LEU A 144 19.86 -10.63 13.05
CA LEU A 144 18.53 -10.87 13.64
C LEU A 144 18.11 -9.78 14.65
N ALA A 145 19.06 -9.25 15.42
CA ALA A 145 18.78 -8.20 16.39
C ALA A 145 18.47 -6.86 15.70
N THR A 146 19.23 -6.51 14.65
CA THR A 146 18.99 -5.31 13.82
C THR A 146 17.63 -5.38 13.13
N ASP A 147 17.27 -6.54 12.57
CA ASP A 147 15.95 -6.81 11.98
C ASP A 147 14.81 -6.55 12.98
N LEU A 148 14.86 -7.19 14.15
CA LEU A 148 13.83 -7.04 15.19
C LEU A 148 13.71 -5.61 15.73
N LEU A 149 14.84 -4.90 15.83
CA LEU A 149 14.84 -3.49 16.20
C LEU A 149 14.12 -2.66 15.14
N GLY A 150 14.40 -2.91 13.85
CA GLY A 150 13.69 -2.30 12.73
C GLY A 150 12.17 -2.43 12.87
N HIS A 151 11.68 -3.67 13.04
CA HIS A 151 10.26 -3.92 13.28
C HIS A 151 9.72 -3.19 14.53
N SER A 152 10.45 -3.22 15.64
CA SER A 152 10.00 -2.57 16.89
C SER A 152 9.90 -1.05 16.74
N HIS A 153 10.85 -0.41 16.06
CA HIS A 153 10.85 1.02 15.76
C HIS A 153 9.66 1.41 14.89
N VAL A 154 9.37 0.64 13.83
CA VAL A 154 8.20 0.89 12.97
C VAL A 154 6.89 0.82 13.78
N GLN A 155 6.71 -0.22 14.60
CA GLN A 155 5.50 -0.38 15.42
C GLN A 155 5.35 0.73 16.49
N MET A 156 6.46 1.33 16.92
CA MET A 156 6.48 2.49 17.80
C MET A 156 6.21 3.81 17.06
N GLY A 157 6.22 3.83 15.73
CA GLY A 157 5.99 5.02 14.92
C GLY A 157 7.26 5.80 14.59
N GLN A 158 8.45 5.20 14.80
CA GLN A 158 9.76 5.73 14.44
C GLN A 158 10.20 5.07 13.13
N ARG A 159 9.55 5.42 12.02
CA ARG A 159 9.54 4.59 10.81
C ARG A 159 10.73 4.82 9.94
N PHE A 160 11.20 6.06 9.81
CA PHE A 160 12.46 6.32 9.11
C PHE A 160 13.60 5.51 9.72
N GLU A 161 13.71 5.50 11.05
CA GLU A 161 14.71 4.73 11.76
C GLU A 161 14.49 3.22 11.63
N GLY A 162 13.23 2.77 11.75
CA GLY A 162 12.88 1.37 11.57
C GLY A 162 13.22 0.83 10.18
N LEU A 163 12.84 1.56 9.12
CA LEU A 163 13.15 1.21 7.74
C LEU A 163 14.65 1.28 7.44
N ARG A 164 15.37 2.23 8.05
CA ARG A 164 16.84 2.31 7.96
C ARG A 164 17.49 1.03 8.51
N LEU A 165 17.08 0.59 9.70
CA LEU A 165 17.57 -0.64 10.33
C LEU A 165 17.21 -1.88 9.50
N LEU A 166 16.02 -1.96 8.91
CA LEU A 166 15.67 -3.06 8.02
C LEU A 166 16.57 -3.11 6.78
N ARG A 167 16.88 -1.96 6.15
CA ARG A 167 17.84 -1.91 5.02
C ARG A 167 19.24 -2.32 5.43
N GLU A 168 19.70 -1.86 6.59
CA GLU A 168 20.99 -2.27 7.17
C GLU A 168 21.03 -3.79 7.39
N SER A 169 19.94 -4.36 7.91
CA SER A 169 19.79 -5.80 8.09
C SER A 169 19.81 -6.57 6.76
N VAL A 170 19.13 -6.07 5.72
CA VAL A 170 19.23 -6.65 4.36
C VAL A 170 20.69 -6.66 3.88
N GLN A 171 21.40 -5.55 4.04
CA GLN A 171 22.82 -5.47 3.63
C GLN A 171 23.69 -6.46 4.41
N LEU A 172 23.53 -6.54 5.74
CA LEU A 172 24.24 -7.53 6.56
C LEU A 172 23.98 -8.97 6.11
N ALA A 173 22.74 -9.28 5.70
CA ALA A 173 22.40 -10.60 5.19
C ALA A 173 23.07 -10.89 3.85
N LEU A 174 23.09 -9.91 2.93
CA LEU A 174 23.76 -10.05 1.62
C LEU A 174 25.27 -10.21 1.78
N ASP A 175 25.91 -9.36 2.60
CA ASP A 175 27.35 -9.42 2.87
C ASP A 175 27.76 -10.75 3.53
N SER A 176 26.82 -11.38 4.26
CA SER A 176 27.04 -12.67 4.91
C SER A 176 26.59 -13.87 4.06
N GLU A 177 26.29 -13.68 2.78
CA GLU A 177 25.78 -14.70 1.84
C GLU A 177 24.49 -15.42 2.32
N LYS A 178 23.56 -14.69 2.92
CA LYS A 178 22.27 -15.20 3.43
C LYS A 178 21.09 -14.66 2.61
N PRO A 179 20.97 -15.01 1.31
CA PRO A 179 20.00 -14.40 0.41
C PRO A 179 18.54 -14.66 0.81
N PHE A 180 18.24 -15.82 1.41
CA PHE A 180 16.89 -16.12 1.89
C PHE A 180 16.44 -15.19 3.02
N THR A 181 17.36 -14.88 3.93
CA THR A 181 17.11 -13.96 5.04
C THR A 181 16.99 -12.53 4.53
N ALA A 182 17.85 -12.13 3.59
CA ALA A 182 17.76 -10.83 2.91
C ALA A 182 16.40 -10.65 2.21
N GLU A 183 15.96 -11.63 1.42
CA GLU A 183 14.66 -11.65 0.72
C GLU A 183 13.49 -11.51 1.71
N SER A 184 13.55 -12.23 2.84
CA SER A 184 12.50 -12.20 3.86
C SER A 184 12.40 -10.84 4.56
N ILE A 185 13.53 -10.22 4.90
CA ILE A 185 13.58 -8.91 5.56
C ILE A 185 13.16 -7.81 4.57
N ASP A 186 13.58 -7.91 3.31
CA ASP A 186 13.23 -6.93 2.29
C ASP A 186 11.72 -6.95 1.97
N ALA A 187 11.10 -8.13 1.99
CA ALA A 187 9.64 -8.26 1.90
C ALA A 187 8.92 -7.53 3.04
N GLU A 188 9.37 -7.67 4.29
CA GLU A 188 8.78 -7.01 5.44
C GLU A 188 8.99 -5.48 5.39
N ARG A 189 10.16 -5.03 4.92
CA ARG A 189 10.42 -3.61 4.63
C ARG A 189 9.42 -3.06 3.62
N LEU A 190 9.21 -3.76 2.51
CA LEU A 190 8.24 -3.39 1.48
C LEU A 190 6.81 -3.32 2.02
N ILE A 191 6.42 -4.30 2.86
CA ILE A 191 5.11 -4.31 3.53
C ILE A 191 4.93 -3.05 4.37
N TYR A 192 5.95 -2.66 5.15
CA TYR A 192 5.87 -1.43 5.94
C TYR A 192 5.80 -0.17 5.09
N GLU A 193 6.62 -0.06 4.04
CA GLU A 193 6.56 1.09 3.13
C GLU A 193 5.14 1.22 2.53
N ALA A 194 4.56 0.12 2.05
CA ALA A 194 3.19 0.09 1.54
C ALA A 194 2.15 0.43 2.62
N GLN A 195 2.29 -0.13 3.82
CA GLN A 195 1.34 0.04 4.92
C GLN A 195 1.17 1.52 5.30
N PHE A 196 2.21 2.32 5.16
CA PHE A 196 2.21 3.72 5.57
C PHE A 196 2.06 4.70 4.41
N GLY A 197 1.79 4.21 3.20
CA GLY A 197 1.58 5.05 2.02
C GLY A 197 2.88 5.63 1.45
N SER A 198 4.04 5.07 1.81
CA SER A 198 5.29 5.39 1.12
C SER A 198 5.23 4.77 -0.28
N ARG A 199 5.55 5.57 -1.31
CA ARG A 199 5.66 5.11 -2.71
C ARG A 199 4.41 4.40 -3.25
N VAL A 200 3.22 4.95 -3.00
CA VAL A 200 1.91 4.34 -3.31
C VAL A 200 1.84 3.59 -4.66
N GLN A 201 2.21 4.26 -5.76
CA GLN A 201 2.15 3.69 -7.11
C GLN A 201 3.14 2.54 -7.35
N GLU A 202 4.32 2.61 -6.73
CA GLU A 202 5.37 1.60 -6.90
C GLU A 202 5.12 0.38 -6.00
N SER A 203 4.61 0.61 -4.79
CA SER A 203 4.39 -0.40 -3.75
C SER A 203 3.48 -1.53 -4.23
N LEU A 204 2.39 -1.25 -4.96
CA LEU A 204 1.49 -2.27 -5.47
C LEU A 204 2.17 -3.19 -6.49
N ARG A 205 2.90 -2.61 -7.47
CA ARG A 205 3.66 -3.37 -8.46
C ARG A 205 4.76 -4.20 -7.79
N GLN A 206 5.48 -3.62 -6.84
CA GLN A 206 6.53 -4.32 -6.12
C GLN A 206 5.97 -5.49 -5.30
N LEU A 207 4.86 -5.31 -4.58
CA LEU A 207 4.20 -6.39 -3.82
C LEU A 207 3.77 -7.53 -4.73
N GLU A 208 3.22 -7.23 -5.91
CA GLU A 208 2.84 -8.23 -6.90
C GLU A 208 4.05 -9.03 -7.39
N ASN A 209 5.10 -8.35 -7.85
CA ASN A 209 6.32 -8.98 -8.33
C ASN A 209 6.95 -9.85 -7.23
N PHE A 210 7.14 -9.29 -6.04
CA PHE A 210 7.77 -9.99 -4.91
C PHE A 210 6.95 -11.22 -4.49
N SER A 211 5.62 -11.13 -4.48
CA SER A 211 4.76 -12.27 -4.14
C SER A 211 4.85 -13.43 -5.14
N SER A 212 5.13 -13.12 -6.41
CA SER A 212 5.24 -14.09 -7.50
C SER A 212 6.62 -14.74 -7.60
N GLU A 213 7.66 -13.98 -7.28
CA GLU A 213 9.07 -14.39 -7.38
C GLU A 213 9.58 -15.10 -6.12
N LEU A 214 8.90 -14.92 -4.98
CA LEU A 214 9.33 -15.45 -3.69
C LEU A 214 9.57 -16.96 -3.75
N ARG A 215 10.67 -17.44 -3.16
CA ARG A 215 10.96 -18.89 -3.09
C ARG A 215 9.82 -19.66 -2.43
N ALA A 216 9.50 -20.85 -2.96
CA ALA A 216 8.39 -21.70 -2.50
C ALA A 216 8.44 -22.08 -1.01
N GLN A 217 9.62 -22.00 -0.38
CA GLN A 217 9.82 -22.35 1.03
C GLN A 217 9.40 -21.25 2.02
N SER A 218 9.13 -20.02 1.56
CA SER A 218 8.79 -18.88 2.42
C SER A 218 7.28 -18.65 2.51
N SER A 219 6.53 -19.67 2.94
CA SER A 219 5.06 -19.61 3.03
C SER A 219 4.57 -18.51 3.98
N TYR A 220 5.29 -18.29 5.09
CA TYR A 220 4.98 -17.23 6.04
C TYR A 220 5.10 -15.83 5.41
N THR A 221 6.25 -15.50 4.81
CA THR A 221 6.47 -14.19 4.19
C THR A 221 5.52 -13.97 3.00
N ARG A 222 5.29 -15.00 2.18
CA ARG A 222 4.30 -14.94 1.09
C ARG A 222 2.90 -14.63 1.61
N GLY A 223 2.49 -15.26 2.71
CA GLY A 223 1.21 -14.96 3.37
C GLY A 223 1.10 -13.48 3.76
N ASN A 224 2.14 -12.90 4.37
CA ASN A 224 2.15 -11.48 4.73
C ASN A 224 2.07 -10.56 3.50
N LEU A 225 2.81 -10.88 2.42
CA LEU A 225 2.78 -10.12 1.17
C LEU A 225 1.39 -10.12 0.52
N LEU A 226 0.74 -11.29 0.46
CA LEU A 226 -0.62 -11.40 -0.10
C LEU A 226 -1.65 -10.64 0.74
N LEU A 227 -1.51 -10.67 2.07
CA LEU A 227 -2.36 -9.90 2.99
C LEU A 227 -2.20 -8.38 2.80
N GLU A 228 -0.97 -7.90 2.60
CA GLU A 228 -0.74 -6.47 2.35
C GLU A 228 -1.14 -6.09 0.92
N LEU A 229 -0.89 -6.93 -0.08
CA LEU A 229 -1.38 -6.70 -1.44
C LEU A 229 -2.90 -6.57 -1.48
N GLY A 230 -3.63 -7.46 -0.78
CA GLY A 230 -5.08 -7.36 -0.63
C GLY A 230 -5.51 -6.04 0.03
N ARG A 231 -4.75 -5.55 1.01
CA ARG A 231 -4.99 -4.23 1.63
C ARG A 231 -4.76 -3.09 0.64
N GLN A 232 -3.66 -3.11 -0.11
CA GLN A 232 -3.34 -2.06 -1.07
C GLN A 232 -4.37 -2.00 -2.19
N LEU A 233 -4.78 -3.14 -2.73
CA LEU A 233 -5.88 -3.22 -3.69
C LEU A 233 -7.19 -2.67 -3.11
N THR A 234 -7.47 -2.97 -1.84
CA THR A 234 -8.62 -2.38 -1.14
C THR A 234 -8.52 -0.86 -1.08
N LEU A 235 -7.36 -0.29 -0.72
CA LEU A 235 -7.11 1.16 -0.69
C LEU A 235 -7.24 1.80 -2.07
N HIS A 236 -6.82 1.09 -3.11
CA HIS A 236 -6.96 1.51 -4.51
C HIS A 236 -8.37 1.33 -5.07
N GLY A 237 -9.32 0.83 -4.27
CA GLY A 237 -10.70 0.65 -4.71
C GLY A 237 -10.94 -0.59 -5.56
N ASP A 238 -9.96 -1.48 -5.76
CA ASP A 238 -10.12 -2.74 -6.50
C ASP A 238 -10.50 -3.88 -5.54
N TRP A 239 -11.74 -3.85 -5.05
CA TRP A 239 -12.22 -4.74 -3.99
C TRP A 239 -12.39 -6.18 -4.48
N LYS A 240 -12.76 -6.37 -5.76
CA LYS A 240 -12.85 -7.69 -6.37
C LYS A 240 -11.48 -8.38 -6.40
N ARG A 241 -10.45 -7.72 -6.95
CA ARG A 241 -9.10 -8.29 -7.01
C ARG A 241 -8.50 -8.44 -5.62
N ALA A 242 -8.79 -7.52 -4.70
CA ALA A 242 -8.43 -7.67 -3.29
C ALA A 242 -8.95 -8.98 -2.70
N ARG A 243 -10.23 -9.31 -2.92
CA ARG A 243 -10.82 -10.57 -2.47
C ARG A 243 -10.15 -11.78 -3.13
N GLU A 244 -9.95 -11.77 -4.45
CA GLU A 244 -9.29 -12.85 -5.17
C GLU A 244 -7.85 -13.11 -4.65
N VAL A 245 -7.10 -12.07 -4.32
CA VAL A 245 -5.77 -12.17 -3.71
C VAL A 245 -5.85 -12.77 -2.31
N LEU A 246 -6.79 -12.31 -1.47
CA LEU A 246 -6.97 -12.80 -0.11
C LEU A 246 -7.42 -14.27 -0.10
N ASP A 247 -8.30 -14.67 -1.01
CA ASP A 247 -8.75 -16.06 -1.16
C ASP A 247 -7.59 -16.98 -1.56
N ARG A 248 -6.71 -16.54 -2.48
CA ARG A 248 -5.47 -17.27 -2.81
C ARG A 248 -4.52 -17.40 -1.61
N GLY A 249 -4.36 -16.32 -0.83
CA GLY A 249 -3.56 -16.35 0.40
C GLY A 249 -4.12 -17.26 1.48
N SER A 250 -5.46 -17.38 1.55
CA SER A 250 -6.14 -18.18 2.56
C SER A 250 -5.73 -19.65 2.54
N PHE A 251 -5.56 -20.23 1.35
CA PHE A 251 -5.15 -21.62 1.19
C PHE A 251 -3.82 -21.90 1.90
N GLN A 252 -2.83 -21.03 1.70
CA GLN A 252 -1.51 -21.16 2.34
C GLN A 252 -1.61 -20.95 3.86
N ILE A 253 -2.32 -19.91 4.29
CA ILE A 253 -2.48 -19.58 5.72
C ILE A 253 -3.10 -20.74 6.48
N TYR A 254 -4.16 -21.36 5.95
CA TYR A 254 -4.82 -22.51 6.57
C TYR A 254 -3.98 -23.78 6.50
N GLN A 255 -3.33 -24.05 5.36
CA GLN A 255 -2.48 -25.23 5.19
C GLN A 255 -1.36 -25.30 6.25
N TYR A 256 -0.77 -24.17 6.60
CA TYR A 256 0.33 -24.09 7.57
C TYR A 256 -0.11 -23.68 8.98
N GLY A 257 -1.42 -23.54 9.25
CA GLY A 257 -1.94 -23.20 10.57
C GLY A 257 -1.48 -21.84 11.11
N LEU A 258 -1.33 -20.85 10.22
CA LEU A 258 -0.73 -19.54 10.55
C LEU A 258 -1.75 -18.59 11.20
N ARG A 259 -2.12 -18.88 12.45
CA ARG A 259 -3.24 -18.26 13.19
C ARG A 259 -3.26 -16.71 13.22
N ARG A 260 -2.11 -16.04 13.29
CA ARG A 260 -2.05 -14.56 13.25
C ARG A 260 -2.25 -13.97 11.86
N GLN A 261 -1.83 -14.70 10.83
CA GLN A 261 -2.12 -14.34 9.46
C GLN A 261 -3.58 -14.61 9.14
N GLU A 262 -4.16 -15.68 9.70
CA GLU A 262 -5.60 -15.90 9.67
C GLU A 262 -6.37 -14.75 10.32
N LEU A 263 -5.99 -14.29 11.53
CA LEU A 263 -6.59 -13.09 12.13
C LEU A 263 -6.54 -11.88 11.19
N THR A 264 -5.41 -11.66 10.53
CA THR A 264 -5.24 -10.56 9.58
C THR A 264 -6.10 -10.74 8.34
N LEU A 265 -6.15 -11.95 7.78
CA LEU A 265 -7.00 -12.33 6.65
C LEU A 265 -8.46 -12.00 6.93
N GLN A 266 -8.97 -12.45 8.08
CA GLN A 266 -10.35 -12.21 8.50
C GLN A 266 -10.65 -10.71 8.62
N LEU A 267 -9.72 -9.93 9.19
CA LEU A 267 -9.86 -8.47 9.25
C LEU A 267 -9.86 -7.80 7.88
N ARG A 268 -9.07 -8.30 6.91
CA ARG A 268 -9.06 -7.78 5.53
C ARG A 268 -10.34 -8.13 4.79
N LEU A 269 -10.82 -9.37 4.90
CA LEU A 269 -12.10 -9.80 4.32
C LEU A 269 -13.30 -9.05 4.92
N ALA A 270 -13.24 -8.75 6.22
CA ALA A 270 -14.22 -7.90 6.88
C ALA A 270 -14.22 -6.48 6.28
N GLU A 271 -13.05 -5.84 6.18
CA GLU A 271 -12.94 -4.49 5.58
C GLU A 271 -13.41 -4.49 4.12
N VAL A 272 -13.02 -5.47 3.29
CA VAL A 272 -13.52 -5.59 1.92
C VAL A 272 -15.04 -5.68 1.90
N SER A 273 -15.63 -6.60 2.66
CA SER A 273 -17.10 -6.78 2.71
C SER A 273 -17.82 -5.50 3.17
N TYR A 274 -17.26 -4.80 4.15
CA TYR A 274 -17.75 -3.50 4.59
C TYR A 274 -17.77 -2.47 3.46
N ARG A 275 -16.70 -2.40 2.65
CA ARG A 275 -16.61 -1.49 1.50
C ARG A 275 -17.63 -1.84 0.41
N GLN A 276 -17.89 -3.12 0.22
CA GLN A 276 -18.91 -3.64 -0.70
C GLN A 276 -20.35 -3.40 -0.21
N GLY A 277 -20.54 -2.84 0.99
CA GLY A 277 -21.86 -2.66 1.62
C GLY A 277 -22.47 -3.94 2.20
N ASP A 278 -21.72 -5.05 2.22
CA ASP A 278 -22.16 -6.32 2.80
C ASP A 278 -21.77 -6.39 4.29
N LEU A 279 -22.60 -5.75 5.12
CA LEU A 279 -22.40 -5.68 6.57
C LEU A 279 -22.51 -7.05 7.24
N SER A 280 -23.37 -7.94 6.71
CA SER A 280 -23.55 -9.29 7.25
C SER A 280 -22.28 -10.13 7.11
N SER A 281 -21.67 -10.13 5.91
CA SER A 281 -20.37 -10.80 5.71
C SER A 281 -19.25 -10.13 6.50
N SER A 282 -19.25 -8.80 6.60
CA SER A 282 -18.28 -8.07 7.43
C SER A 282 -18.32 -8.51 8.90
N LEU A 283 -19.53 -8.62 9.48
CA LEU A 283 -19.73 -9.10 10.84
C LEU A 283 -19.31 -10.57 11.01
N HIS A 284 -19.63 -11.42 10.03
CA HIS A 284 -19.22 -12.83 10.04
C HIS A 284 -17.69 -12.98 10.14
N PHE A 285 -16.94 -12.25 9.32
CA PHE A 285 -15.48 -12.30 9.34
C PHE A 285 -14.90 -11.72 10.63
N LEU A 286 -15.51 -10.68 11.22
CA LEU A 286 -15.10 -10.19 12.54
C LEU A 286 -15.33 -11.22 13.66
N GLN A 287 -16.45 -11.93 13.63
CA GLN A 287 -16.72 -13.01 14.58
C GLN A 287 -15.72 -14.17 14.38
N ALA A 288 -15.36 -14.49 13.14
CA ALA A 288 -14.30 -15.46 12.86
C ALA A 288 -12.95 -15.00 13.45
N ALA A 289 -12.54 -13.75 13.21
CA ALA A 289 -11.33 -13.18 13.82
C ALA A 289 -11.37 -13.27 15.34
N ARG A 290 -12.50 -12.96 15.98
CA ARG A 290 -12.64 -13.01 17.43
C ARG A 290 -12.54 -14.43 18.00
N ARG A 291 -13.06 -15.44 17.30
CA ARG A 291 -12.90 -16.86 17.66
C ARG A 291 -11.44 -17.32 17.58
N CYS A 292 -10.68 -16.79 16.62
CA CYS A 292 -9.27 -17.10 16.45
C CYS A 292 -8.37 -16.35 17.43
N LEU A 293 -8.87 -15.35 18.16
CA LEU A 293 -8.07 -14.54 19.08
C LEU A 293 -7.61 -15.35 20.31
N ASN A 294 -6.31 -15.35 20.62
CA ASN A 294 -5.86 -15.73 21.96
C ASN A 294 -6.02 -14.54 22.91
N GLN A 295 -6.97 -14.65 23.84
CA GLN A 295 -7.32 -13.54 24.73
C GLN A 295 -6.15 -13.02 25.57
N VAL A 296 -5.11 -13.80 25.85
CA VAL A 296 -3.99 -13.33 26.70
C VAL A 296 -2.91 -12.62 25.87
N SER A 297 -2.66 -13.11 24.66
CA SER A 297 -1.44 -12.78 23.91
C SER A 297 -1.68 -11.94 22.67
N ASP A 298 -2.89 -11.94 22.11
CA ASP A 298 -3.23 -11.24 20.88
C ASP A 298 -3.94 -9.90 21.15
N ARG A 299 -3.57 -9.20 22.23
CA ARG A 299 -4.18 -7.91 22.62
C ARG A 299 -4.09 -6.83 21.53
N ALA A 300 -2.99 -6.80 20.78
CA ALA A 300 -2.84 -5.91 19.63
C ALA A 300 -3.85 -6.22 18.49
N PHE A 301 -4.23 -7.49 18.30
CA PHE A 301 -5.29 -7.86 17.36
C PHE A 301 -6.68 -7.55 17.91
N GLU A 302 -6.89 -7.69 19.22
CA GLU A 302 -8.14 -7.28 19.88
C GLU A 302 -8.44 -5.79 19.62
N ILE A 303 -7.42 -4.93 19.70
CA ILE A 303 -7.50 -3.51 19.33
C ILE A 303 -8.00 -3.34 17.89
N ARG A 304 -7.46 -4.10 16.92
CA ARG A 304 -7.85 -4.01 15.50
C ARG A 304 -9.28 -4.48 15.27
N ILE A 305 -9.69 -5.57 15.91
CA ILE A 305 -11.06 -6.07 15.89
C ILE A 305 -12.02 -5.00 16.45
N LEU A 306 -11.71 -4.45 17.63
CA LEU A 306 -12.55 -3.41 18.26
C LEU A 306 -12.65 -2.16 17.38
N GLY A 307 -11.57 -1.73 16.74
CA GLY A 307 -11.59 -0.60 15.81
C GLY A 307 -12.56 -0.80 14.65
N LEU A 308 -12.57 -2.00 14.04
CA LEU A 308 -13.47 -2.31 12.93
C LEU A 308 -14.92 -2.57 13.39
N GLU A 309 -15.11 -3.16 14.58
CA GLU A 309 -16.45 -3.28 15.21
C GLU A 309 -17.07 -1.90 15.47
N ILE A 310 -16.30 -0.96 16.03
CA ILE A 310 -16.75 0.42 16.26
C ILE A 310 -17.13 1.08 14.93
N LYS A 311 -16.28 0.95 13.91
CA LYS A 311 -16.53 1.51 12.57
C LYS A 311 -17.83 0.98 11.94
N LEU A 312 -18.15 -0.30 12.14
CA LEU A 312 -19.42 -0.89 11.69
C LEU A 312 -20.61 -0.32 12.45
N LEU A 313 -20.55 -0.31 13.79
CA LEU A 313 -21.62 0.20 14.62
C LEU A 313 -21.92 1.68 14.37
N GLU A 314 -20.88 2.49 14.13
CA GLU A 314 -21.02 3.89 13.70
C GLU A 314 -21.80 3.98 12.37
N SER A 315 -21.52 3.10 11.40
CA SER A 315 -22.23 3.10 10.12
C SER A 315 -23.68 2.62 10.20
N GLN A 316 -24.04 1.89 11.25
CA GLN A 316 -25.40 1.40 11.51
C GLN A 316 -26.19 2.32 12.46
N ASN A 317 -25.57 3.41 12.96
CA ASN A 317 -26.13 4.29 14.00
C ASN A 317 -26.49 3.56 15.32
N GLU A 318 -25.79 2.46 15.64
CA GLU A 318 -26.03 1.65 16.84
C GLU A 318 -25.26 2.18 18.07
N HIS A 319 -25.54 3.43 18.46
CA HIS A 319 -24.73 4.15 19.46
C HIS A 319 -24.69 3.49 20.86
N GLY A 320 -25.72 2.73 21.23
CA GLY A 320 -25.80 2.06 22.54
C GLY A 320 -24.71 1.01 22.77
N LEU A 321 -24.18 0.41 21.70
CA LEU A 321 -23.14 -0.64 21.78
C LEU A 321 -21.71 -0.07 21.66
N LEU A 322 -21.57 1.22 21.33
CA LEU A 322 -20.27 1.85 21.09
C LEU A 322 -19.46 2.08 22.37
N ALA A 323 -20.10 2.60 23.42
CA ALA A 323 -19.43 3.00 24.66
C ALA A 323 -18.56 1.90 25.29
N PRO A 324 -19.05 0.67 25.54
CA PRO A 324 -18.24 -0.38 26.15
C PRO A 324 -17.06 -0.82 25.26
N LYS A 325 -17.26 -0.84 23.93
CA LYS A 325 -16.19 -1.20 22.97
C LYS A 325 -15.11 -0.12 22.91
N LYS A 326 -15.52 1.16 22.90
CA LYS A 326 -14.60 2.30 22.95
C LYS A 326 -13.78 2.29 24.24
N GLN A 327 -14.40 2.09 25.39
CA GLN A 327 -13.71 2.00 26.68
C GLN A 327 -12.66 0.89 26.65
N ARG A 328 -13.06 -0.31 26.23
CA ARG A 328 -12.14 -1.45 26.12
C ARG A 328 -10.97 -1.19 25.17
N LEU A 329 -11.24 -0.55 24.04
CA LEU A 329 -10.20 -0.17 23.08
C LEU A 329 -9.18 0.78 23.71
N LEU A 330 -9.62 1.80 24.45
CA LEU A 330 -8.74 2.76 25.11
C LEU A 330 -7.85 2.07 26.16
N GLU A 331 -8.42 1.23 27.03
CA GLU A 331 -7.68 0.45 28.03
C GLU A 331 -6.54 -0.38 27.40
N LEU A 332 -6.83 -1.07 26.31
CA LEU A 332 -5.82 -1.89 25.62
C LEU A 332 -4.76 -1.03 24.94
N SER A 333 -5.17 0.09 24.37
CA SER A 333 -4.29 0.98 23.59
C SER A 333 -3.18 1.63 24.43
N GLU A 334 -3.35 1.73 25.74
CA GLU A 334 -2.32 2.24 26.64
C GLU A 334 -1.06 1.35 26.68
N SER A 335 -1.26 0.03 26.68
CA SER A 335 -0.17 -0.94 26.87
C SER A 335 0.22 -1.71 25.61
N TYR A 336 -0.71 -1.83 24.65
CA TYR A 336 -0.56 -2.70 23.47
C TYR A 336 -0.80 -1.99 22.14
N GLY A 337 -1.05 -0.68 22.17
CA GLY A 337 -1.28 0.11 20.95
C GLY A 337 -0.01 0.24 20.10
N ASP A 338 -0.11 -0.11 18.83
CA ASP A 338 0.89 0.24 17.81
C ASP A 338 0.72 1.70 17.35
N ALA A 339 1.60 2.14 16.45
CA ALA A 339 1.54 3.50 15.90
C ALA A 339 0.21 3.80 15.19
N ILE A 340 -0.30 2.83 14.42
CA ILE A 340 -1.55 2.98 13.67
C ILE A 340 -2.73 3.16 14.62
N ASN A 341 -2.78 2.38 15.70
CA ASN A 341 -3.80 2.53 16.74
C ASN A 341 -3.73 3.92 17.38
N ARG A 342 -2.55 4.41 17.77
CA ARG A 342 -2.41 5.77 18.34
C ARG A 342 -2.92 6.85 17.37
N GLN A 343 -2.56 6.75 16.11
CA GLN A 343 -2.99 7.67 15.06
C GLN A 343 -4.50 7.59 14.80
N MET A 344 -5.09 6.40 14.87
CA MET A 344 -6.54 6.23 14.76
C MET A 344 -7.26 6.90 15.93
N LEU A 345 -6.78 6.73 17.16
CA LEU A 345 -7.35 7.39 18.35
C LEU A 345 -7.21 8.91 18.27
N GLU A 346 -6.09 9.40 17.74
CA GLU A 346 -5.84 10.81 17.49
C GLU A 346 -6.85 11.42 16.51
N ARG A 347 -7.08 10.78 15.35
CA ARG A 347 -8.09 11.25 14.37
C ARG A 347 -9.50 11.28 14.98
N LYS A 348 -9.83 10.30 15.81
CA LYS A 348 -11.11 10.25 16.52
C LYS A 348 -11.22 11.29 17.66
N GLY A 349 -10.17 12.07 17.94
CA GLY A 349 -10.12 13.01 19.06
C GLY A 349 -10.15 12.34 20.44
N TRP A 350 -9.84 11.05 20.52
CA TRP A 350 -9.87 10.29 21.79
C TRP A 350 -8.53 10.31 22.53
N ARG A 351 -7.49 10.82 21.88
CA ARG A 351 -6.17 11.03 22.46
C ARG A 351 -5.54 12.27 21.85
N ALA A 352 -4.70 12.95 22.64
CA ALA A 352 -3.89 14.06 22.16
C ALA A 352 -2.97 13.65 21.00
N SER A 353 -2.75 14.60 20.10
CA SER A 353 -1.84 14.45 18.97
C SER A 353 -0.41 14.24 19.45
N ALA A 354 0.21 13.15 18.99
CA ALA A 354 1.60 12.82 19.29
C ALA A 354 2.38 12.42 18.03
N SER A 355 1.71 12.33 16.89
CA SER A 355 2.30 11.87 15.63
C SER A 355 3.10 12.99 14.98
N ARG A 356 4.35 12.71 14.59
CA ARG A 356 5.16 13.65 13.82
C ARG A 356 4.72 13.62 12.36
N PRO A 357 4.45 14.78 11.73
CA PRO A 357 4.16 14.85 10.30
C PRO A 357 5.28 14.20 9.47
N GLY A 358 4.92 13.53 8.38
CA GLY A 358 5.84 12.91 7.42
C GLY A 358 6.32 11.51 7.80
N GLU A 359 6.17 11.06 9.05
CA GLU A 359 6.38 9.64 9.38
C GLU A 359 5.29 8.76 8.73
N ASP A 360 4.09 9.31 8.51
CA ASP A 360 2.94 8.59 7.97
C ASP A 360 2.17 9.34 6.89
N PRO A 361 2.60 9.27 5.63
CA PRO A 361 1.88 9.87 4.52
C PRO A 361 0.39 9.50 4.48
N LEU A 362 0.05 8.23 4.76
CA LEU A 362 -1.34 7.80 4.77
C LEU A 362 -2.13 8.40 5.94
N HIS A 363 -1.58 8.45 7.15
CA HIS A 363 -2.26 9.10 8.28
C HIS A 363 -2.39 10.60 8.11
N ASP A 364 -1.37 11.26 7.57
CA ASP A 364 -1.38 12.71 7.32
C ASP A 364 -2.48 13.05 6.31
N PHE A 365 -2.62 12.24 5.25
CA PHE A 365 -3.77 12.32 4.35
C PHE A 365 -5.11 12.06 5.05
N LEU A 366 -5.19 11.02 5.90
CA LEU A 366 -6.44 10.73 6.62
C LEU A 366 -6.85 11.86 7.58
N LYS A 367 -5.90 12.66 8.09
CA LYS A 367 -6.22 13.88 8.84
C LYS A 367 -6.74 14.99 7.94
N SER A 368 -6.11 15.20 6.78
CA SER A 368 -6.56 16.22 5.83
C SER A 368 -7.99 15.98 5.32
N LEU A 369 -8.45 14.71 5.31
CA LEU A 369 -9.84 14.37 4.97
C LEU A 369 -10.88 15.10 5.83
N GLU A 370 -10.58 15.31 7.12
CA GLU A 370 -11.48 15.96 8.07
C GLU A 370 -11.39 17.49 7.98
N GLU A 371 -10.23 18.02 7.57
CA GLU A 371 -9.94 19.45 7.56
C GLU A 371 -10.33 20.13 6.23
N SER A 372 -10.08 19.48 5.09
CA SER A 372 -10.22 20.06 3.76
C SER A 372 -10.66 19.01 2.73
N PRO A 373 -11.98 18.77 2.57
CA PRO A 373 -12.48 17.72 1.69
C PRO A 373 -12.14 17.91 0.20
N ALA A 374 -11.95 19.16 -0.25
CA ALA A 374 -11.61 19.48 -1.64
C ALA A 374 -10.17 19.09 -2.01
N GLU A 375 -9.21 19.48 -1.16
CA GLU A 375 -7.81 19.10 -1.32
C GLU A 375 -7.65 17.60 -1.14
N SER A 376 -8.42 17.02 -0.23
CA SER A 376 -8.51 15.59 0.00
C SER A 376 -9.04 14.81 -1.20
N LEU A 377 -10.04 15.32 -1.92
CA LEU A 377 -10.50 14.70 -3.16
C LEU A 377 -9.36 14.68 -4.18
N ARG A 378 -8.66 15.81 -4.37
CA ARG A 378 -7.52 15.88 -5.30
C ARG A 378 -6.40 14.91 -4.90
N ALA A 379 -5.97 14.93 -3.64
CA ALA A 379 -4.94 14.02 -3.14
C ALA A 379 -5.36 12.55 -3.25
N CYS A 380 -6.63 12.24 -3.01
CA CYS A 380 -7.19 10.89 -3.18
C CYS A 380 -7.07 10.42 -4.64
N LEU A 381 -7.39 11.31 -5.60
CA LEU A 381 -7.27 11.03 -7.04
C LEU A 381 -5.80 10.88 -7.47
N GLU A 382 -4.91 11.75 -7.00
CA GLU A 382 -3.48 11.74 -7.33
C GLU A 382 -2.76 10.50 -6.78
N HIS A 383 -3.03 10.13 -5.53
CA HIS A 383 -2.43 8.95 -4.90
C HIS A 383 -3.12 7.64 -5.32
N GLY A 384 -4.32 7.71 -5.89
CA GLY A 384 -5.08 6.53 -6.27
C GLY A 384 -5.79 5.85 -5.11
N TRP A 385 -6.00 6.51 -3.97
CA TRP A 385 -6.63 5.93 -2.77
C TRP A 385 -8.16 5.91 -2.84
N PHE A 386 -8.70 5.38 -3.93
CA PHE A 386 -10.12 5.48 -4.29
C PHE A 386 -11.09 4.89 -3.26
N ASN A 387 -10.60 4.07 -2.34
CA ASN A 387 -11.37 3.54 -1.21
C ASN A 387 -12.01 4.60 -0.31
N PHE A 388 -11.46 5.81 -0.29
CA PHE A 388 -11.98 6.92 0.52
C PHE A 388 -12.95 7.83 -0.25
N LEU A 389 -13.09 7.63 -1.57
CA LEU A 389 -14.02 8.43 -2.39
C LEU A 389 -15.49 8.30 -1.94
N PRO A 390 -16.00 7.14 -1.49
CA PRO A 390 -17.37 7.08 -0.95
C PRO A 390 -17.57 8.02 0.23
N GLU A 391 -16.63 8.07 1.18
CA GLU A 391 -16.72 8.97 2.33
C GLU A 391 -16.56 10.44 1.94
N ILE A 392 -15.56 10.77 1.11
CA ILE A 392 -15.28 12.15 0.65
C ILE A 392 -16.48 12.72 -0.10
N LEU A 393 -17.11 11.90 -0.96
CA LEU A 393 -18.25 12.31 -1.78
C LEU A 393 -19.60 12.05 -1.09
N GLN A 394 -19.59 11.58 0.16
CA GLN A 394 -20.78 11.25 0.95
C GLN A 394 -21.75 10.31 0.22
N LYS A 395 -21.19 9.26 -0.39
CA LYS A 395 -21.94 8.26 -1.14
C LYS A 395 -22.10 6.98 -0.33
N PRO A 396 -23.27 6.32 -0.41
CA PRO A 396 -23.49 5.04 0.23
C PRO A 396 -22.56 3.98 -0.34
N ARG A 397 -22.18 3.01 0.51
CA ARG A 397 -21.29 1.90 0.13
C ARG A 397 -22.09 0.83 -0.59
N GLY A 398 -21.44 0.13 -1.53
CA GLY A 398 -22.03 -1.02 -2.23
C GLY A 398 -23.10 -0.70 -3.29
N GLU A 399 -23.55 0.55 -3.39
CA GLU A 399 -24.45 0.99 -4.45
C GLU A 399 -23.70 1.24 -5.76
N ARG A 400 -24.34 0.86 -6.87
CA ARG A 400 -23.87 1.23 -8.19
C ARG A 400 -24.30 2.65 -8.50
N ARG A 401 -23.35 3.49 -8.88
CA ARG A 401 -23.61 4.89 -9.25
C ARG A 401 -22.44 5.50 -10.00
N LEU A 402 -22.74 6.50 -10.82
CA LEU A 402 -21.76 7.32 -11.51
C LEU A 402 -21.79 8.74 -10.94
N VAL A 403 -20.62 9.29 -10.65
CA VAL A 403 -20.46 10.67 -10.20
C VAL A 403 -19.56 11.38 -11.20
N VAL A 404 -20.02 12.49 -11.76
CA VAL A 404 -19.26 13.32 -12.70
C VAL A 404 -18.71 14.52 -11.94
N LEU A 405 -17.39 14.72 -12.01
CA LEU A 405 -16.68 15.83 -11.36
C LEU A 405 -16.50 16.95 -12.38
N GLU A 406 -17.27 18.04 -12.22
CA GLU A 406 -17.35 19.10 -13.23
C GLU A 406 -16.03 19.90 -13.41
N ASP A 407 -15.19 19.95 -12.37
CA ASP A 407 -13.95 20.72 -12.34
C ASP A 407 -12.76 20.03 -13.03
N GLN A 408 -12.79 18.70 -13.13
CA GLN A 408 -11.72 17.90 -13.73
C GLN A 408 -12.16 17.12 -14.96
N VAL A 409 -13.43 17.22 -15.34
CA VAL A 409 -14.05 16.47 -16.44
C VAL A 409 -13.85 14.95 -16.30
N SER A 410 -13.51 14.50 -15.10
CA SER A 410 -13.34 13.10 -14.73
C SER A 410 -14.65 12.57 -14.17
N TRP A 411 -14.74 11.25 -14.06
CA TRP A 411 -15.89 10.58 -13.47
C TRP A 411 -15.40 9.53 -12.47
N VAL A 412 -16.25 9.21 -11.50
CA VAL A 412 -16.05 8.18 -10.50
C VAL A 412 -17.23 7.22 -10.57
N ALA A 413 -16.96 5.94 -10.83
CA ALA A 413 -17.97 4.90 -10.82
C ALA A 413 -17.81 4.06 -9.56
N PHE A 414 -18.92 3.87 -8.84
CA PHE A 414 -19.00 3.01 -7.67
C PHE A 414 -19.71 1.72 -8.02
N SER A 415 -19.26 0.61 -7.45
CA SER A 415 -19.89 -0.70 -7.60
C SER A 415 -19.55 -1.59 -6.41
N LYS A 416 -20.16 -2.78 -6.33
CA LYS A 416 -19.74 -3.82 -5.37
C LYS A 416 -18.35 -4.39 -5.66
N ASP A 417 -17.84 -4.23 -6.87
CA ASP A 417 -16.52 -4.75 -7.24
C ASP A 417 -15.41 -3.74 -6.95
N GLY A 418 -15.76 -2.46 -6.76
CA GLY A 418 -14.78 -1.43 -6.54
C GLY A 418 -15.21 -0.02 -6.92
N VAL A 419 -14.24 0.88 -6.84
CA VAL A 419 -14.31 2.27 -7.30
C VAL A 419 -13.39 2.45 -8.49
N SER A 420 -13.93 2.94 -9.60
CA SER A 420 -13.15 3.23 -10.82
C SER A 420 -13.17 4.72 -11.10
N VAL A 421 -12.03 5.27 -11.50
CA VAL A 421 -11.89 6.68 -11.87
C VAL A 421 -11.49 6.78 -13.34
N GLY A 422 -12.17 7.68 -14.06
CA GLY A 422 -11.82 7.98 -15.44
C GLY A 422 -10.60 8.89 -15.53
N GLU A 423 -9.51 8.38 -16.10
CA GLU A 423 -8.28 9.16 -16.36
C GLU A 423 -8.47 10.21 -17.46
N ASN A 424 -9.41 9.97 -18.39
CA ASN A 424 -9.65 10.85 -19.52
C ASN A 424 -10.86 11.73 -19.27
N ALA A 425 -10.66 13.03 -19.47
CA ALA A 425 -11.72 14.01 -19.53
C ALA A 425 -12.79 13.59 -20.55
N LEU A 426 -14.06 13.55 -20.11
CA LEU A 426 -15.18 13.44 -21.04
C LEU A 426 -15.15 14.62 -22.02
N THR A 427 -15.40 14.37 -23.31
CA THR A 427 -15.56 15.49 -24.24
C THR A 427 -16.79 16.32 -23.83
N SER A 428 -16.85 17.62 -24.19
CA SER A 428 -18.03 18.45 -23.88
C SER A 428 -19.33 17.85 -24.41
N GLN A 429 -19.27 17.15 -25.54
CA GLN A 429 -20.41 16.41 -26.11
C GLN A 429 -20.77 15.18 -25.27
N SER A 430 -19.79 14.36 -24.88
CA SER A 430 -19.98 13.21 -24.00
C SER A 430 -20.56 13.62 -22.64
N HIS A 431 -20.08 14.72 -22.07
CA HIS A 431 -20.60 15.29 -20.83
C HIS A 431 -22.06 15.72 -20.97
N ARG A 432 -22.39 16.47 -22.03
CA ARG A 432 -23.77 16.93 -22.30
C ARG A 432 -24.73 15.78 -22.57
N LEU A 433 -24.26 14.77 -23.30
CA LEU A 433 -25.01 13.54 -23.56
C LEU A 433 -25.30 12.79 -22.25
N LEU A 434 -24.28 12.59 -21.41
CA LEU A 434 -24.42 11.94 -20.12
C LEU A 434 -25.37 12.72 -19.19
N TRP A 435 -25.28 14.05 -19.19
CA TRP A 435 -26.16 14.93 -18.41
C TRP A 435 -27.62 14.83 -18.86
N LEU A 436 -27.90 14.73 -20.16
CA LEU A 436 -29.27 14.53 -20.63
C LEU A 436 -29.81 13.15 -20.26
N LEU A 437 -28.99 12.11 -20.40
CA LEU A 437 -29.37 10.74 -20.10
C LEU A 437 -29.59 10.50 -18.60
N SER A 438 -28.97 11.31 -17.72
CA SER A 438 -29.22 11.27 -16.27
C SER A 438 -30.57 11.85 -15.86
N LYS A 439 -31.23 12.62 -16.73
CA LYS A 439 -32.59 13.16 -16.50
C LYS A 439 -33.71 12.20 -16.90
N GLY A 440 -33.37 11.02 -17.44
CA GLY A 440 -34.31 10.01 -17.89
C GLY A 440 -34.16 9.68 -19.38
N PRO A 441 -35.05 8.83 -19.93
CA PRO A 441 -34.98 8.38 -21.31
C PRO A 441 -34.97 9.54 -22.31
N GLN A 442 -34.10 9.46 -23.32
CA GLN A 442 -33.99 10.45 -24.39
C GLN A 442 -34.18 9.79 -25.76
N SER A 443 -35.07 10.37 -26.58
CA SER A 443 -35.25 9.98 -27.97
C SER A 443 -34.10 10.49 -28.87
N LYS A 444 -34.01 9.98 -30.10
CA LYS A 444 -33.04 10.45 -31.10
C LYS A 444 -33.15 11.95 -31.36
N GLU A 445 -34.38 12.41 -31.54
CA GLU A 445 -34.74 13.81 -31.79
C GLU A 445 -34.26 14.70 -30.63
N SER A 446 -34.58 14.31 -29.39
CA SER A 446 -34.19 15.03 -28.18
C SER A 446 -32.67 15.13 -28.05
N LEU A 447 -31.94 14.04 -28.32
CA LEU A 447 -30.49 14.03 -28.28
C LEU A 447 -29.88 14.98 -29.32
N VAL A 448 -30.35 14.92 -30.57
CA VAL A 448 -29.83 15.77 -31.66
C VAL A 448 -30.05 17.24 -31.36
N GLN A 449 -31.25 17.61 -30.96
CA GLN A 449 -31.61 18.99 -30.66
C GLN A 449 -30.88 19.52 -29.42
N LYS A 450 -30.81 18.74 -28.33
CA LYS A 450 -30.28 19.23 -27.05
C LYS A 450 -28.76 19.13 -26.93
N VAL A 451 -28.10 18.17 -27.59
CA VAL A 451 -26.63 18.03 -27.55
C VAL A 451 -25.97 18.87 -28.65
N TRP A 452 -26.46 18.78 -29.88
CA TRP A 452 -25.83 19.40 -31.05
C TRP A 452 -26.55 20.66 -31.57
N GLY A 453 -27.84 20.85 -31.24
CA GLY A 453 -28.59 22.04 -31.66
C GLY A 453 -29.15 21.96 -33.09
N TYR A 454 -29.19 20.77 -33.68
CA TYR A 454 -29.71 20.56 -35.04
C TYR A 454 -31.19 20.15 -35.03
N GLU A 455 -31.87 20.40 -36.14
CA GLU A 455 -33.14 19.74 -36.44
C GLU A 455 -32.87 18.28 -36.84
N TYR A 456 -33.67 17.36 -36.31
CA TYR A 456 -33.43 15.94 -36.51
C TYR A 456 -33.78 15.49 -37.93
N ASP A 457 -32.87 14.72 -38.51
CA ASP A 457 -32.96 14.06 -39.82
C ASP A 457 -32.36 12.65 -39.65
N PRO A 458 -33.16 11.58 -39.76
CA PRO A 458 -32.68 10.20 -39.56
C PRO A 458 -31.48 9.83 -40.43
N LEU A 459 -31.44 10.27 -41.70
CA LEU A 459 -30.39 9.89 -42.65
C LEU A 459 -29.04 10.53 -42.30
N ARG A 460 -29.07 11.71 -41.68
CA ARG A 460 -27.86 12.46 -41.33
C ARG A 460 -27.36 12.17 -39.91
N HIS A 461 -28.28 11.99 -38.97
CA HIS A 461 -27.95 12.06 -37.55
C HIS A 461 -27.90 10.71 -36.83
N ASP A 462 -28.49 9.64 -37.37
CA ASP A 462 -28.46 8.33 -36.70
C ASP A 462 -27.02 7.84 -36.47
N SER A 463 -26.18 7.90 -37.50
CA SER A 463 -24.77 7.51 -37.40
C SER A 463 -24.00 8.34 -36.36
N LEU A 464 -24.31 9.64 -36.24
CA LEU A 464 -23.75 10.55 -35.26
C LEU A 464 -24.13 10.13 -33.83
N ILE A 465 -25.41 9.83 -33.59
CA ILE A 465 -25.92 9.39 -32.28
C ILE A 465 -25.26 8.08 -31.87
N TYR A 466 -25.24 7.07 -32.76
CA TYR A 466 -24.63 5.77 -32.47
C TYR A 466 -23.13 5.89 -32.20
N SER A 467 -22.41 6.72 -32.96
CA SER A 467 -20.98 6.98 -32.74
C SER A 467 -20.72 7.67 -31.40
N ALA A 468 -21.54 8.67 -31.05
CA ALA A 468 -21.42 9.38 -29.78
C ALA A 468 -21.73 8.49 -28.57
N LEU A 469 -22.80 7.68 -28.64
CA LEU A 469 -23.14 6.71 -27.60
C LEU A 469 -22.10 5.60 -27.48
N SER A 470 -21.56 5.11 -28.60
CA SER A 470 -20.47 4.13 -28.59
C SER A 470 -19.19 4.71 -27.97
N SER A 471 -18.85 5.96 -28.30
CA SER A 471 -17.71 6.66 -27.71
C SER A 471 -17.92 6.89 -26.22
N LEU A 472 -19.13 7.27 -25.79
CA LEU A 472 -19.49 7.41 -24.38
C LEU A 472 -19.35 6.07 -23.65
N ARG A 473 -19.88 4.98 -24.20
CA ARG A 473 -19.73 3.61 -23.64
C ARG A 473 -18.25 3.24 -23.44
N LYS A 474 -17.40 3.51 -24.43
CA LYS A 474 -15.95 3.24 -24.33
C LYS A 474 -15.26 4.07 -23.27
N SER A 475 -15.72 5.30 -23.04
CA SER A 475 -15.14 6.23 -22.06
C SER A 475 -15.54 5.94 -20.61
N LEU A 476 -16.54 5.09 -20.37
CA LEU A 476 -17.02 4.68 -19.05
C LEU A 476 -16.48 3.28 -18.71
N PRO A 477 -16.25 2.95 -17.43
CA PRO A 477 -15.52 1.74 -17.02
C PRO A 477 -16.38 0.47 -17.12
N VAL A 478 -17.70 0.64 -17.00
CA VAL A 478 -18.69 -0.45 -17.09
C VAL A 478 -19.27 -0.42 -18.51
N GLN A 479 -18.46 -0.86 -19.48
CA GLN A 479 -18.63 -0.59 -20.92
C GLN A 479 -19.92 -1.13 -21.58
N SER A 480 -20.88 -1.74 -20.86
CA SER A 480 -22.10 -2.26 -21.46
C SER A 480 -23.39 -2.03 -20.68
N SER A 481 -23.38 -2.12 -19.34
CA SER A 481 -24.64 -2.13 -18.58
C SER A 481 -25.19 -0.75 -18.23
N LEU A 482 -24.38 0.32 -18.27
CA LEU A 482 -24.81 1.66 -17.86
C LEU A 482 -25.82 2.30 -18.84
N LEU A 483 -25.76 1.95 -20.12
CA LEU A 483 -26.56 2.58 -21.18
C LEU A 483 -27.50 1.55 -21.82
N GLU A 484 -28.76 1.61 -21.43
CA GLU A 484 -29.82 0.75 -21.94
C GLU A 484 -30.55 1.42 -23.11
N THR A 485 -30.93 0.59 -24.09
CA THR A 485 -31.81 1.00 -25.20
C THR A 485 -33.22 0.56 -24.85
N THR A 486 -34.16 1.48 -24.87
CA THR A 486 -35.59 1.26 -24.59
C THR A 486 -36.42 1.65 -25.81
N GLU A 487 -37.72 1.37 -25.80
CA GLU A 487 -38.64 1.80 -26.85
C GLU A 487 -38.69 3.33 -27.02
N GLN A 488 -38.36 4.08 -25.97
CA GLN A 488 -38.35 5.55 -25.95
C GLN A 488 -36.97 6.16 -26.27
N GLY A 489 -35.98 5.33 -26.62
CA GLY A 489 -34.63 5.76 -26.96
C GLY A 489 -33.57 5.21 -26.00
N TRP A 490 -32.79 6.08 -25.35
CA TRP A 490 -31.70 5.66 -24.46
C TRP A 490 -31.84 6.23 -23.06
N ARG A 491 -31.46 5.45 -22.04
CA ARG A 491 -31.40 5.90 -20.64
C ARG A 491 -30.17 5.35 -19.94
N LEU A 492 -29.85 5.96 -18.79
CA LEU A 492 -28.94 5.34 -17.83
C LEU A 492 -29.68 4.32 -16.97
N THR A 493 -29.07 3.16 -16.73
CA THR A 493 -29.58 2.12 -15.82
C THR A 493 -29.26 2.40 -14.36
N GLU A 494 -28.18 3.14 -14.11
CA GLU A 494 -27.69 3.47 -12.78
C GLU A 494 -27.82 4.98 -12.52
N PRO A 495 -27.99 5.41 -11.26
CA PRO A 495 -27.98 6.82 -10.90
C PRO A 495 -26.69 7.52 -11.34
N CYS A 496 -26.84 8.68 -11.98
CA CYS A 496 -25.72 9.54 -12.35
C CYS A 496 -25.88 10.93 -11.74
N GLU A 497 -24.94 11.30 -10.89
CA GLU A 497 -24.94 12.58 -10.19
C GLU A 497 -23.85 13.49 -10.77
N PHE A 498 -24.17 14.77 -10.92
CA PHE A 498 -23.23 15.79 -11.36
C PHE A 498 -22.90 16.66 -10.16
N LEU A 499 -21.63 16.66 -9.75
CA LEU A 499 -21.17 17.50 -8.65
C LEU A 499 -20.61 18.80 -9.23
N SER A 500 -21.49 19.81 -9.31
CA SER A 500 -21.09 21.19 -9.59
C SER A 500 -20.51 21.81 -8.33
N LYS A 501 -19.21 22.17 -8.34
CA LYS A 501 -18.48 22.89 -7.27
C LYS A 501 -19.13 22.79 -5.88
N ALA A 502 -18.90 21.67 -5.17
CA ALA A 502 -19.30 21.53 -3.78
C ALA A 502 -18.27 22.10 -2.77
N PHE A 503 -17.20 22.75 -3.25
CA PHE A 503 -16.13 23.24 -2.39
C PHE A 503 -15.71 24.68 -2.74
N ASP A 504 -16.63 25.63 -2.61
CA ASP A 504 -16.28 27.05 -2.50
C ASP A 504 -15.77 27.34 -1.08
N GLY A 505 -14.61 26.78 -0.75
CA GLY A 505 -13.74 27.26 0.32
C GLY A 505 -12.50 27.83 -0.35
N ALA A 506 -12.31 29.14 -0.26
CA ALA A 506 -11.28 29.92 -0.95
C ALA A 506 -9.88 29.24 -1.02
N ALA A 507 -9.63 28.51 -2.09
CA ALA A 507 -8.29 28.07 -2.47
C ALA A 507 -7.79 29.01 -3.57
N ARG A 508 -6.76 29.78 -3.24
CA ARG A 508 -5.86 30.41 -4.22
C ARG A 508 -5.55 29.38 -5.30
N VAL A 509 -5.59 29.83 -6.55
CA VAL A 509 -5.12 29.10 -7.72
C VAL A 509 -3.82 28.38 -7.35
N PRO A 510 -3.76 27.04 -7.39
CA PRO A 510 -2.53 26.31 -7.15
C PRO A 510 -1.55 26.72 -8.24
N THR A 511 -0.46 27.37 -7.84
CA THR A 511 0.77 27.38 -8.64
C THR A 511 1.09 25.92 -8.93
N ALA A 512 1.17 25.58 -10.22
CA ALA A 512 1.51 24.24 -10.67
C ALA A 512 2.72 23.70 -9.90
N PRO A 513 2.78 22.39 -9.59
CA PRO A 513 3.96 21.80 -8.99
C PRO A 513 5.17 22.20 -9.83
N SER A 514 6.17 22.82 -9.18
CA SER A 514 7.47 23.07 -9.79
C SER A 514 7.93 21.76 -10.41
N PRO A 515 8.15 21.69 -11.73
CA PRO A 515 8.82 20.54 -12.29
C PRO A 515 10.14 20.42 -11.56
N GLU A 516 10.42 19.24 -11.02
CA GLU A 516 11.76 18.88 -10.57
C GLU A 516 12.74 19.41 -11.62
N VAL A 517 13.58 20.33 -11.17
CA VAL A 517 14.65 20.90 -11.97
C VAL A 517 15.58 19.75 -12.25
N SER A 518 15.37 19.09 -13.39
CA SER A 518 16.46 18.44 -14.10
C SER A 518 17.41 19.56 -14.45
N GLU A 519 18.45 19.72 -13.64
CA GLU A 519 19.66 20.46 -13.96
C GLU A 519 20.35 19.76 -15.13
N ASN A 520 19.76 19.92 -16.31
CA ASN A 520 20.40 19.70 -17.59
C ASN A 520 20.04 20.90 -18.47
N LEU A 521 20.48 22.09 -18.02
CA LEU A 521 20.87 23.14 -18.97
C LEU A 521 22.11 22.60 -19.69
N THR A 522 21.89 21.73 -20.68
CA THR A 522 22.89 21.47 -21.71
C THR A 522 23.28 22.83 -22.27
N LYS A 523 24.56 23.20 -22.12
CA LYS A 523 25.20 24.33 -22.81
C LYS A 523 24.93 24.17 -24.31
N GLY A 524 23.85 24.80 -24.75
CA GLY A 524 23.20 24.50 -26.03
C GLY A 524 23.85 25.20 -27.19
N GLU A 525 23.77 24.56 -28.35
CA GLU A 525 24.05 25.15 -29.66
C GLU A 525 23.41 26.53 -29.80
N PRO A 526 24.07 27.48 -30.50
CA PRO A 526 23.54 28.83 -30.68
C PRO A 526 22.15 28.79 -31.33
N LEU A 527 21.24 29.61 -30.81
CA LEU A 527 19.94 29.82 -31.44
C LEU A 527 20.16 30.43 -32.83
N SER A 528 19.33 30.05 -33.80
CA SER A 528 19.32 30.77 -35.06
C SER A 528 18.84 32.22 -34.83
N LEU A 529 19.32 33.17 -35.64
CA LEU A 529 18.92 34.58 -35.57
C LEU A 529 17.40 34.77 -35.50
N ARG A 530 16.64 33.91 -36.21
CA ARG A 530 15.17 33.94 -36.22
C ARG A 530 14.55 33.45 -34.90
N GLN A 531 15.15 32.44 -34.27
CA GLN A 531 14.72 31.94 -32.96
C GLN A 531 15.02 32.95 -31.85
N GLU A 532 16.17 33.63 -31.90
CA GLU A 532 16.52 34.72 -30.99
C GLU A 532 15.51 35.87 -31.10
N GLN A 533 15.18 36.29 -32.32
CA GLN A 533 14.16 37.31 -32.54
C GLN A 533 12.77 36.86 -32.04
N ALA A 534 12.40 35.59 -32.28
CA ALA A 534 11.12 35.05 -31.79
C ALA A 534 11.05 35.02 -30.26
N PHE A 535 12.16 34.74 -29.60
CA PHE A 535 12.29 34.79 -28.15
C PHE A 535 12.20 36.23 -27.63
N LEU A 536 12.92 37.18 -28.24
CA LEU A 536 12.88 38.60 -27.89
C LEU A 536 11.48 39.21 -28.02
N VAL A 537 10.74 38.85 -29.07
CA VAL A 537 9.37 39.35 -29.28
C VAL A 537 8.42 38.87 -28.17
N LEU A 538 8.61 37.65 -27.67
CA LEU A 538 7.83 37.14 -26.53
C LEU A 538 8.27 37.75 -25.20
N SER A 539 9.57 37.96 -24.99
CA SER A 539 10.08 38.53 -23.73
C SER A 539 9.77 40.02 -23.58
N GLN A 540 9.68 40.77 -24.68
CA GLN A 540 9.37 42.20 -24.68
C GLN A 540 7.86 42.54 -24.61
N ASN A 541 7.02 41.60 -24.16
CA ASN A 541 5.57 41.76 -23.93
C ASN A 541 4.71 42.19 -25.14
N LYS A 542 5.22 42.14 -26.38
CA LYS A 542 4.43 42.50 -27.58
C LYS A 542 3.45 41.41 -28.02
N LYS A 543 3.62 40.15 -27.58
CA LYS A 543 2.70 39.03 -27.82
C LYS A 543 2.71 38.04 -26.65
N GLN A 544 1.54 37.52 -26.29
CA GLN A 544 1.40 36.54 -25.19
C GLN A 544 1.81 35.11 -25.59
N PHE A 545 1.80 34.77 -26.88
CA PHE A 545 2.15 33.44 -27.38
C PHE A 545 2.48 33.46 -28.88
N TRP A 546 3.14 32.40 -29.36
CA TRP A 546 3.19 32.03 -30.77
C TRP A 546 2.19 30.92 -31.08
N ASP A 547 1.42 31.07 -32.15
CA ASP A 547 0.85 29.94 -32.86
C ASP A 547 1.52 29.81 -34.23
N ILE A 548 1.32 28.70 -34.93
CA ILE A 548 1.99 28.45 -36.21
C ILE A 548 1.61 29.52 -37.26
N LYS A 549 0.37 29.99 -37.29
CA LYS A 549 -0.11 30.99 -38.25
C LYS A 549 0.51 32.35 -37.97
N THR A 550 0.54 32.79 -36.71
CA THR A 550 1.12 34.07 -36.29
C THR A 550 2.64 34.10 -36.45
N TYR A 551 3.33 32.99 -36.15
CA TYR A 551 4.77 32.87 -36.36
C TYR A 551 5.13 32.96 -37.85
N ARG A 552 4.43 32.20 -38.70
CA ARG A 552 4.62 32.24 -40.17
C ARG A 552 4.41 33.63 -40.73
N SER A 553 3.33 34.30 -40.32
CA SER A 553 3.02 35.65 -40.81
C SER A 553 4.07 36.67 -40.38
N HIS A 554 4.66 36.52 -39.20
CA HIS A 554 5.64 37.45 -38.68
C HIS A 554 7.00 37.29 -39.35
N PHE A 555 7.49 36.05 -39.47
CA PHE A 555 8.80 35.75 -40.05
C PHE A 555 8.78 35.45 -41.55
N LYS A 556 7.60 35.47 -42.18
CA LYS A 556 7.36 35.13 -43.60
C LYS A 556 7.96 33.77 -44.00
N VAL A 557 7.71 32.74 -43.18
CA VAL A 557 8.23 31.38 -43.39
C VAL A 557 7.14 30.35 -43.74
N ALA A 558 7.55 29.22 -44.31
CA ALA A 558 6.69 28.06 -44.54
C ALA A 558 6.25 27.41 -43.22
N THR A 559 5.14 26.66 -43.26
CA THR A 559 4.58 25.97 -42.07
C THR A 559 5.56 25.03 -41.41
N MET A 560 6.29 24.25 -42.22
CA MET A 560 7.25 23.27 -41.69
C MET A 560 8.43 23.95 -40.99
N THR A 561 8.87 25.11 -41.49
CA THR A 561 9.92 25.92 -40.87
C THR A 561 9.47 26.48 -39.52
N ALA A 562 8.27 27.07 -39.46
CA ALA A 562 7.71 27.57 -38.21
C ALA A 562 7.52 26.46 -37.16
N PHE A 563 7.06 25.28 -37.59
CA PHE A 563 6.94 24.12 -36.71
C PHE A 563 8.30 23.67 -36.18
N ARG A 564 9.32 23.57 -37.05
CA ARG A 564 10.68 23.18 -36.67
C ARG A 564 11.30 24.15 -35.67
N ASP A 565 11.22 25.45 -35.93
CA ASP A 565 11.80 26.48 -35.06
C ASP A 565 11.15 26.49 -33.67
N LEU A 566 9.81 26.40 -33.62
CA LEU A 566 9.06 26.38 -32.36
C LEU A 566 9.26 25.08 -31.59
N LYS A 567 9.37 23.95 -32.28
CA LYS A 567 9.70 22.65 -31.67
C LYS A 567 11.10 22.68 -31.06
N ASP A 568 12.09 23.18 -31.80
CA ASP A 568 13.48 23.29 -31.34
C ASP A 568 13.59 24.23 -30.13
N LEU A 569 12.84 25.35 -30.10
CA LEU A 569 12.76 26.23 -28.93
C LEU A 569 12.11 25.57 -27.70
N VAL A 570 11.20 24.61 -27.89
CA VAL A 570 10.62 23.81 -26.78
C VAL A 570 11.61 22.76 -26.30
N GLU A 571 12.27 22.05 -27.23
CA GLU A 571 13.28 21.03 -26.93
C GLU A 571 14.49 21.65 -26.20
N LYS A 572 14.89 22.87 -26.58
CA LYS A 572 15.93 23.67 -25.89
C LYS A 572 15.45 24.36 -24.62
N GLY A 573 14.18 24.21 -24.24
CA GLY A 573 13.64 24.68 -22.97
C GLY A 573 13.32 26.18 -22.89
N TYR A 574 13.31 26.92 -24.00
CA TYR A 574 12.96 28.34 -24.03
C TYR A 574 11.44 28.59 -24.02
N LEU A 575 10.67 27.68 -24.64
CA LEU A 575 9.22 27.78 -24.73
C LEU A 575 8.51 26.56 -24.11
N LEU A 576 7.26 26.77 -23.69
CA LEU A 576 6.33 25.72 -23.29
C LEU A 576 5.22 25.60 -24.34
N ARG A 577 4.95 24.38 -24.79
CA ARG A 577 3.84 24.06 -25.68
C ARG A 577 2.55 23.89 -24.86
N ARG A 578 1.48 24.60 -25.21
CA ARG A 578 0.14 24.49 -24.60
C ARG A 578 -0.91 24.17 -25.68
N GLY A 579 -1.92 23.37 -25.34
CA GLY A 579 -3.00 22.96 -26.25
C GLY A 579 -2.66 21.75 -27.15
N ARG A 580 -3.64 21.28 -27.94
CA ARG A 580 -3.51 20.15 -28.89
C ARG A 580 -4.12 20.51 -30.24
N GLY A 581 -3.51 20.04 -31.33
CA GLY A 581 -4.00 20.27 -32.69
C GLY A 581 -4.01 21.75 -33.09
N ARG A 582 -5.15 22.24 -33.61
CA ARG A 582 -5.32 23.61 -34.13
C ARG A 582 -5.24 24.71 -33.05
N THR A 583 -5.37 24.35 -31.78
CA THR A 583 -5.26 25.29 -30.64
C THR A 583 -3.87 25.28 -29.97
N THR A 584 -2.88 24.65 -30.60
CA THR A 584 -1.51 24.61 -30.05
C THR A 584 -0.88 26.00 -30.08
N CYS A 585 -0.46 26.50 -28.92
CA CYS A 585 0.32 27.73 -28.77
C CYS A 585 1.61 27.48 -27.98
N TYR A 586 2.58 28.38 -28.13
CA TYR A 586 3.90 28.31 -27.53
C TYR A 586 4.14 29.58 -26.73
N VAL A 587 4.37 29.43 -25.42
CA VAL A 587 4.54 30.54 -24.46
C VAL A 587 5.94 30.51 -23.88
N LEU A 588 6.43 31.66 -23.40
CA LEU A 588 7.72 31.74 -22.72
C LEU A 588 7.72 30.84 -21.47
N LYS A 589 8.82 30.10 -21.23
CA LYS A 589 8.96 29.33 -19.98
C LYS A 589 9.13 30.31 -18.80
N PRO A 590 8.38 30.15 -17.69
CA PRO A 590 8.53 30.99 -16.50
C PRO A 590 9.97 30.97 -15.99
N GLY A 591 10.54 32.14 -15.66
CA GLY A 591 11.91 32.28 -15.16
C GLY A 591 12.97 32.67 -16.21
N LEU A 592 12.63 32.70 -17.50
CA LEU A 592 13.54 33.17 -18.57
C LEU A 592 13.32 34.63 -19.00
N GLY A 593 12.27 35.28 -18.49
CA GLY A 593 12.02 36.71 -18.68
C GLY A 593 12.73 37.49 -17.57
N GLY A 594 13.89 38.04 -17.86
CA GLY A 594 14.60 38.91 -16.93
C GLY A 594 13.74 40.12 -16.55
N SER A 595 13.71 40.42 -15.25
CA SER A 595 13.41 41.75 -14.72
C SER A 595 14.39 42.75 -15.32
N SER A 596 13.94 43.49 -16.33
CA SER A 596 14.55 44.73 -16.79
C SER A 596 13.77 45.91 -16.25
#